data_AF-A0A1F8B6X6-F1
#
_entry.id   AF-A0A1F8B6X6-F1
#
_cell.length_a   1.000
_cell.length_b   1.000
_cell.length_c   1.000
_cell.angle_alpha   90.00
_cell.angle_beta   90.00
_cell.angle_gamma   90.00
#
_symmetry.space_group_name_H-M   'P 1'
#
loop_
_entity.id
_entity.type
_entity.pdbx_description
1 polymer ?
#
loop_
_entity_poly.entity_id
_entity_poly.type
_entity_poly.pdbx_seq_one_letter_code
_entity_poly.pdbx_strand_id
1 'polypeptide(L)' 'MLVWGGVRYITSGGDKAQTEAARGQITAALVGLVIVFAAWAIINLVNIFFGVNILQLNIPNAQAP' A
#
# COMPACT_ATOMS: atom_id res chain seq x y z
N MET A 1 -9.49 5.98 -8.14
CA MET A 1 -9.07 5.81 -9.56
C MET A 1 -9.21 4.39 -10.12
N LEU A 2 -9.31 3.33 -9.30
CA LEU A 2 -9.59 1.96 -9.79
C LEU A 2 -11.00 1.80 -10.40
N VAL A 3 -12.00 2.42 -9.78
CA VAL A 3 -13.40 2.37 -10.26
C VAL A 3 -13.53 2.96 -11.66
N TRP A 4 -12.86 4.09 -11.93
CA TRP A 4 -12.91 4.74 -13.24
C TRP A 4 -12.15 3.96 -14.33
N GLY A 5 -11.02 3.33 -13.97
CA GLY A 5 -10.30 2.44 -14.88
C GLY A 5 -11.12 1.19 -15.26
N GLY A 6 -11.87 0.62 -14.31
CA GLY A 6 -12.78 -0.50 -14.57
C GLY A 6 -13.98 -0.14 -15.44
N VAL A 7 -14.60 1.03 -15.19
CA VAL A 7 -15.68 1.55 -16.05
C VAL A 7 -15.15 1.80 -17.48
N ARG A 8 -13.96 2.39 -17.61
CA ARG A 8 -13.36 2.68 -18.92
C ARG A 8 -13.01 1.40 -19.69
N TYR A 9 -12.54 0.35 -19.01
CA TYR A 9 -12.26 -0.96 -19.59
C TYR A 9 -13.52 -1.63 -20.18
N ILE A 10 -14.66 -1.54 -19.48
CA ILE A 10 -15.94 -2.07 -19.97
C ILE A 10 -16.45 -1.24 -21.16
N THR A 11 -16.34 0.10 -21.11
CA THR A 11 -16.79 0.98 -22.20
C THR A 11 -15.86 1.03 -23.41
N SER A 12 -14.60 0.55 -23.30
CA SER A 12 -13.62 0.63 -24.38
C SER A 12 -13.89 -0.27 -25.59
N GLY A 13 -14.84 -1.21 -25.50
CA GLY A 13 -15.51 -1.80 -26.67
C GLY A 13 -14.65 -2.46 -27.77
N GLY A 14 -13.34 -2.69 -27.55
CA GLY A 14 -12.40 -3.19 -28.56
C GLY A 14 -11.28 -2.22 -28.98
N ASP A 15 -11.26 -0.99 -28.46
CA ASP A 15 -10.17 -0.04 -28.67
C ASP A 15 -8.93 -0.43 -27.85
N LYS A 16 -7.87 -0.82 -28.56
CA LYS A 16 -6.60 -1.27 -27.98
C LYS A 16 -5.96 -0.21 -27.07
N ALA A 17 -6.07 1.08 -27.41
CA ALA A 17 -5.40 2.14 -26.66
C ALA A 17 -5.98 2.30 -25.25
N GLN A 18 -7.31 2.18 -25.12
CA GLN A 18 -7.97 2.29 -23.82
C GLN A 18 -7.77 1.04 -22.95
N THR A 19 -7.67 -0.13 -23.58
CA THR A 19 -7.38 -1.40 -22.90
C THR A 19 -5.96 -1.38 -22.31
N GLU A 20 -4.99 -0.84 -23.05
CA GLU A 20 -3.60 -0.73 -22.60
C GLU A 20 -3.44 0.30 -21.47
N ALA A 21 -4.10 1.45 -21.58
CA ALA A 21 -4.14 2.46 -20.51
C ALA A 21 -4.77 1.90 -19.22
N ALA A 22 -5.86 1.14 -19.32
CA ALA A 22 -6.51 0.49 -18.18
C ALA A 22 -5.58 -0.56 -17.54
N ARG A 23 -4.86 -1.36 -18.33
CA ARG A 23 -3.87 -2.32 -17.83
C ARG A 23 -2.76 -1.62 -17.05
N GLY A 24 -2.18 -0.54 -17.60
CA GLY A 24 -1.15 0.25 -16.93
C GLY A 24 -1.62 0.84 -15.59
N GLN A 25 -2.87 1.29 -15.54
CA GLN A 25 -3.48 1.79 -14.31
C GLN A 25 -3.66 0.68 -13.25
N ILE A 26 -4.08 -0.51 -13.67
CA ILE A 26 -4.25 -1.67 -12.77
C ILE A 26 -2.91 -2.14 -12.21
N THR A 27 -1.86 -2.26 -13.03
CA THR A 27 -0.53 -2.65 -12.54
C THR A 27 0.03 -1.62 -11.58
N ALA A 28 -0.08 -0.32 -11.87
CA ALA A 28 0.37 0.72 -10.94
C ALA A 28 -0.37 0.65 -9.59
N ALA A 29 -1.68 0.40 -9.59
CA ALA A 29 -2.45 0.25 -8.37
C ALA A 29 -2.08 -1.01 -7.57
N LEU A 30 -1.82 -2.14 -8.24
CA LEU A 30 -1.36 -3.37 -7.60
C LEU A 30 0.03 -3.20 -6.99
N VAL A 31 0.94 -2.55 -7.71
CA VAL A 31 2.29 -2.24 -7.20
C VAL A 31 2.20 -1.36 -5.95
N GLY A 32 1.38 -0.31 -5.97
CA GLY A 32 1.15 0.52 -4.79
C GLY A 32 0.62 -0.28 -3.59
N LEU A 33 -0.30 -1.20 -3.82
CA LEU A 33 -0.85 -2.07 -2.77
C LEU A 33 0.24 -2.99 -2.18
N VAL A 34 1.07 -3.60 -3.03
CA VAL A 34 2.18 -4.46 -2.59
C VAL A 34 3.18 -3.68 -1.73
N ILE A 35 3.49 -2.43 -2.11
CA ILE A 35 4.39 -1.57 -1.33
C ILE A 35 3.86 -1.31 0.08
N VAL A 36 2.56 -1.03 0.23
CA VAL A 36 1.94 -0.80 1.56
C VAL A 36 2.03 -2.04 2.43
N PHE A 37 1.73 -3.22 1.87
CA PHE A 37 1.88 -4.48 2.60
C PHE A 37 3.33 -4.79 2.97
N ALA A 38 4.27 -4.52 2.07
CA ALA A 38 5.70 -4.69 2.34
C ALA A 38 6.17 -3.76 3.47
N ALA A 39 5.76 -2.50 3.47
CA ALA A 39 6.09 -1.55 4.54
C ALA A 39 5.56 -2.03 5.91
N TRP A 40 4.31 -2.50 5.96
CA TRP A 40 3.72 -3.06 7.17
C TRP A 40 4.47 -4.32 7.66
N ALA A 41 4.84 -5.22 6.73
CA ALA A 41 5.61 -6.42 7.05
C ALA A 41 7.00 -6.06 7.62
N ILE A 42 7.67 -5.06 7.05
CA ILE A 42 8.97 -4.58 7.55
C ILE A 42 8.83 -4.01 8.97
N ILE A 43 7.80 -3.19 9.24
CA ILE A 43 7.56 -2.64 10.58
C ILE A 43 7.39 -3.77 11.61
N ASN A 44 6.60 -4.81 11.29
CA ASN A 44 6.42 -5.95 12.17
C ASN A 44 7.71 -6.76 12.36
N LEU A 45 8.49 -6.94 11.30
CA LEU A 45 9.79 -7.61 11.39
C LEU A 45 10.74 -6.88 12.35
N VAL A 46 10.80 -5.54 12.25
CA VAL A 46 11.58 -4.70 13.16
C VAL A 46 11.05 -4.81 14.59
N ASN A 47 9.73 -4.76 14.79
CA ASN A 47 9.13 -4.91 16.12
C ASN A 47 9.49 -6.25 16.79
N ILE A 48 9.47 -7.35 16.03
CA ILE A 48 9.80 -8.69 16.53
C ILE A 48 11.30 -8.81 16.80
N PHE A 49 12.15 -8.31 15.90
CA PHE A 49 13.59 -8.49 15.99
C PHE A 49 14.22 -7.64 17.10
N PHE A 50 13.76 -6.40 17.27
CA PHE A 50 14.29 -5.49 18.28
C PHE A 50 13.45 -5.50 19.58
N GLY A 51 12.30 -6.17 19.61
CA GLY A 51 11.42 -6.24 20.77
C GLY A 51 10.81 -4.89 21.18
N VAL A 52 10.91 -3.88 20.33
CA VAL A 52 10.40 -2.53 20.59
C VAL A 52 9.22 -2.24 19.67
N ASN A 53 8.18 -1.62 20.20
CA ASN A 53 7.06 -1.19 19.39
C ASN A 53 7.35 0.22 18.86
N ILE A 54 7.93 0.32 17.66
CA ILE A 54 8.38 1.63 17.10
C ILE A 54 7.23 2.59 16.76
N LEU A 55 5.99 2.09 16.78
CA LEU A 55 4.78 2.87 16.61
C LEU A 55 4.25 3.45 17.94
N GLN A 56 4.76 2.97 19.07
CA GLN A 56 4.38 3.43 20.40
C GLN A 56 5.59 4.07 21.09
N LEU A 57 5.60 5.40 21.16
CA LEU A 57 6.56 6.12 21.99
C LEU A 57 6.17 5.98 23.46
N ASN A 58 6.69 4.96 24.14
CA ASN A 58 6.64 4.88 25.60
C ASN A 58 7.79 5.72 26.17
N ILE A 59 7.54 6.99 26.47
CA ILE A 59 8.50 7.81 27.23
C ILE A 59 8.33 7.40 28.70
N PRO A 60 9.32 6.73 29.32
CA PRO A 60 9.25 6.47 30.75
C PRO A 60 9.14 7.80 31.48
N ASN A 61 8.02 8.00 32.17
CA ASN A 61 7.85 9.12 33.07
C ASN A 61 8.86 8.95 34.20
N ALA A 62 9.78 9.91 34.33
CA ALA A 62 10.65 9.97 35.49
C ALA A 62 9.78 10.32 36.71
N GLN A 63 9.15 9.31 37.31
CA GLN A 63 8.72 9.40 38.71
C GLN A 63 10.00 9.43 39.54
N ALA A 64 10.54 10.64 39.70
CA ALA A 64 11.44 10.94 40.81
C ALA A 64 10.70 10.62 42.13
N PRO A 65 11.41 10.15 43.16
CA PRO A 65 10.82 9.63 44.39
C PRO A 65 9.89 10.62 45.09
#